data_AF-A0A960XK89-F1
#
_entry.id   AF-A0A960XK89-F1
#
_cell.length_a   1.000
_cell.length_b   1.000
_cell.length_c   1.000
_cell.angle_alpha   90.00
_cell.angle_beta   90.00
_cell.angle_gamma   90.00
#
_symmetry.space_group_name_H-M   'P 1'
#
loop_
_entity.id
_entity.type
_entity.pdbx_description
1 polymer ?
#
loop_
_entity_poly.entity_id
_entity_poly.type
_entity_poly.pdbx_seq_one_letter_code
_entity_poly.pdbx_strand_id
1 'polypeptide(L)' 'MAVIDFGGVKENVVTRKEFPMSKARKVLKNETIAIIGYGVQGPAQSLNLRDNGF' A
#
# COMPACT_ATOMS: atom_id res chain seq x y z
N MET A 1 2.98 -2.44 14.65
CA MET A 1 4.19 -2.77 13.87
C MET A 1 4.78 -4.00 14.50
N ALA A 2 4.99 -5.05 13.73
CA ALA A 2 5.70 -6.24 14.17
C ALA A 2 7.21 -6.02 14.00
N VAL A 3 8.01 -6.50 14.94
CA VAL A 3 9.48 -6.58 14.77
C VAL A 3 9.79 -7.95 14.21
N ILE A 4 10.38 -8.01 13.01
CA ILE A 4 10.71 -9.25 12.30
C ILE A 4 12.21 -9.31 12.08
N ASP A 5 12.81 -10.49 12.29
CA ASP A 5 14.23 -10.73 12.09
C ASP A 5 14.49 -11.29 10.68
N PHE A 6 15.32 -10.58 9.91
CA PHE A 6 15.78 -10.98 8.58
C PHE A 6 17.29 -11.24 8.63
N GLY A 7 17.67 -12.49 8.93
CA GLY A 7 19.08 -12.91 8.91
C GLY A 7 19.95 -12.20 9.95
N GLY A 8 19.40 -11.86 11.12
CA GLY A 8 20.05 -11.14 12.21
C GLY A 8 19.73 -9.65 12.28
N VAL A 9 19.04 -9.10 11.27
CA VAL A 9 18.61 -7.70 11.25
C VAL A 9 17.14 -7.61 11.69
N LYS A 10 16.90 -6.91 12.80
CA LYS A 10 15.54 -6.67 13.31
C LYS A 10 14.93 -5.45 12.65
N GLU A 11 13.87 -5.64 11.88
CA GLU A 11 13.16 -4.58 11.17
C GLU A 11 11.72 -4.40 11.66
N ASN A 12 11.24 -3.16 11.58
CA ASN A 12 9.85 -2.83 11.89
C ASN A 12 8.99 -3.01 10.63
N VAL A 13 8.08 -3.99 10.66
CA VAL A 13 7.21 -4.33 9.53
C VAL A 13 5.76 -4.02 9.88
N VAL A 14 5.03 -3.44 8.93
CA VAL A 14 3.58 -3.27 9.02
C VAL A 14 2.91 -4.44 8.31
N THR A 15 2.16 -5.23 9.08
CA THR A 15 1.44 -6.37 8.54
C THR A 15 0.05 -5.98 8.04
N ARG A 16 -0.52 -6.81 7.17
CA ARG A 16 -1.89 -6.62 6.66
C ARG A 16 -2.96 -6.58 7.76
N LYS A 17 -2.74 -7.26 8.89
CA LYS A 17 -3.65 -7.22 10.05
C LYS A 17 -3.64 -5.84 10.72
N GLU A 18 -2.50 -5.17 10.74
CA GLU A 18 -2.31 -3.87 11.39
C GLU A 18 -2.72 -2.69 10.49
N PHE A 19 -2.60 -2.89 9.17
CA PHE A 19 -3.03 -1.91 8.16
C PHE A 19 -3.86 -2.58 7.05
N PRO A 20 -5.13 -2.91 7.35
CA PRO A 20 -6.01 -3.51 6.35
C PRO A 20 -6.44 -2.50 5.29
N MET A 21 -6.91 -2.99 4.13
CA MET A 21 -7.37 -2.15 3.02
C MET A 21 -8.51 -1.19 3.40
N SER A 22 -9.39 -1.59 4.32
CA SER A 22 -10.46 -0.72 4.85
C SER A 22 -9.90 0.51 5.57
N LYS A 23 -8.80 0.35 6.31
CA LYS A 23 -8.10 1.45 6.97
C LYS A 23 -7.41 2.34 5.94
N ALA A 24 -6.75 1.74 4.95
CA ALA A 24 -6.11 2.47 3.86
C ALA A 24 -7.10 3.38 3.10
N ARG A 25 -8.28 2.85 2.72
CA ARG A 25 -9.35 3.64 2.09
C ARG A 25 -9.84 4.77 2.99
N LYS A 26 -10.02 4.52 4.30
CA LYS A 26 -10.44 5.57 5.25
C LYS A 26 -9.42 6.70 5.36
N VAL A 27 -8.12 6.38 5.26
CA VAL A 27 -7.03 7.38 5.31
C VAL A 27 -7.04 8.25 4.05
N LEU A 28 -7.21 7.66 2.87
CA LEU A 28 -7.14 8.37 1.59
C LEU A 28 -8.49 8.83 1.03
N LYS A 29 -9.59 8.69 1.78
CA LYS A 29 -10.97 8.91 1.30
C LYS A 29 -11.25 10.28 0.66
N ASN A 30 -10.47 11.29 1.02
CA ASN A 30 -10.66 12.68 0.58
C ASN A 30 -9.50 13.15 -0.31
N GLU A 31 -8.59 12.25 -0.66
CA GLU A 31 -7.40 12.57 -1.44
C GLU A 31 -7.60 12.13 -2.89
N THR A 32 -7.05 12.89 -3.84
CA THR A 32 -6.99 12.46 -5.24
C THR A 32 -5.66 11.77 -5.50
N ILE A 33 -5.69 10.52 -5.94
CA ILE A 33 -4.47 9.78 -6.31
C ILE A 33 -4.17 10.01 -7.79
N ALA A 34 -3.13 10.78 -8.09
CA ALA A 34 -2.67 11.01 -9.45
C ALA A 34 -1.56 10.01 -9.83
N ILE A 35 -1.76 9.27 -10.92
CA ILE A 35 -0.73 8.38 -11.49
C ILE A 35 -0.01 9.14 -12.59
N ILE A 36 1.25 9.50 -12.33
CA ILE A 36 2.07 10.27 -13.26
C ILE A 36 3.06 9.36 -13.96
N GLY A 37 2.85 9.17 -15.27
CA GLY A 37 3.62 8.25 -16.09
C GLY A 37 2.97 6.87 -16.19
N TYR A 38 3.10 6.25 -17.36
CA TYR A 38 2.43 5.00 -17.71
C TYR A 38 3.37 3.98 -18.38
N GLY A 39 4.61 3.91 -17.89
CA GLY A 39 5.53 2.80 -18.18
C GLY A 39 5.12 1.52 -17.44
N VAL A 40 6.01 0.56 -17.24
CA VAL A 40 5.67 -0.78 -16.68
C VAL A 40 4.92 -0.73 -15.34
N GLN A 41 5.29 0.19 -14.44
CA GLN A 41 4.65 0.31 -13.12
C GLN A 41 3.28 1.02 -13.15
N GLY A 42 3.03 1.85 -14.17
CA GLY A 42 1.80 2.65 -14.27
C GLY A 42 0.54 1.79 -14.33
N PRO A 43 0.42 0.84 -15.27
CA PRO A 43 -0.70 -0.10 -15.33
C PRO A 43 -0.83 -0.92 -14.04
N ALA A 44 0.27 -1.47 -13.52
CA ALA A 44 0.23 -2.33 -12.35
C ALA A 44 -0.33 -1.60 -11.11
N GLN A 45 0.17 -0.39 -10.85
CA GLN A 45 -0.24 0.38 -9.67
C GLN A 45 -1.63 0.98 -9.85
N SER A 46 -1.93 1.57 -11.01
CA SER A 46 -3.24 2.18 -11.27
C SER A 46 -4.38 1.16 -11.23
N LEU A 47 -4.19 -0.02 -11.83
CA LEU A 47 -5.19 -1.09 -11.83
C LEU A 47 -5.38 -1.66 -10.43
N ASN A 48 -4.28 -1.90 -9.68
CA ASN A 48 -4.39 -2.36 -8.29
C ASN A 48 -5.14 -1.36 -7.40
N LEU A 49 -4.89 -0.06 -7.55
CA LEU A 49 -5.59 0.98 -6.78
C LEU A 49 -7.07 1.03 -7.13
N ARG A 50 -7.39 1.02 -8.42
CA ARG A 50 -8.77 0.99 -8.92
C ARG A 50 -9.53 -0.23 -8.40
N ASP A 51 -8.95 -1.42 -8.52
CA ASP A 51 -9.60 -2.67 -8.14
C ASP A 51 -9.75 -2.79 -6.60
N ASN A 52 -8.96 -2.04 -5.82
CA ASN A 52 -9.10 -1.94 -4.36
C ASN A 52 -10.05 -0.81 -3.89
N GLY A 53 -10.61 -0.02 -4.81
CA GLY A 53 -11.61 1.00 -4.56
C GLY A 53 -11.06 2.32 -3.99
N PHE A 54 -9.92 2.78 -4.54
CA PHE A 54 -9.38 4.12 -4.31
C PHE A 54 -9.71 5.07 -5.46
#